data_AF-A0A974WNP5-F1
#
_entry.id   AF-A0A974WNP5-F1
#
_cell.length_a   1.000
_cell.length_b   1.000
_cell.length_c   1.000
_cell.angle_alpha   90.00
_cell.angle_beta   90.00
_cell.angle_gamma   90.00
#
_symmetry.space_group_name_H-M   'P 1'
#
loop_
_entity.id
_entity.type
_entity.pdbx_description
1 polymer ?
#
loop_
_entity_poly.entity_id
_entity_poly.type
_entity_poly.pdbx_seq_one_letter_code
_entity_poly.pdbx_strand_id
1 'polypeptide(L)'
;MSALALVLGAGAAQAALPRGETVESDPAPTWGWEEAFVEQFDGPAGTAPAQWHSMLGSNGAIHNGLGQLAVGHLSQIRTNAGWTFPLGTQVRATVSLLMPDTGSNYAAFWIQHPNGVDPREIDVIESYGPLKTTGVQVGSHLCYDDTADTAVNACAATGRPAELWPVTDAFGAGPRPWDAYWEYAAEFTVGGDTVVYTASDGQGQEVYRVTSTPDARRVPNGIVPLHLRLSNKDVLPEHAVPGGSRQDMLVDWVRVEVRTP
;
A
#
# COMPACT_ATOMS: atom_id res chain seq x y z
N MET A 1 -9.77 -40.34 25.03
CA MET A 1 -11.06 -39.70 24.69
C MET A 1 -10.73 -38.53 23.79
N SER A 2 -11.05 -38.63 22.50
CA SER A 2 -10.77 -37.61 21.49
C SER A 2 -11.94 -36.61 21.44
N ALA A 3 -11.64 -35.32 21.52
CA ALA A 3 -12.60 -34.27 21.28
C ALA A 3 -12.41 -33.73 19.85
N LEU A 4 -13.45 -33.91 19.04
CA LEU A 4 -13.60 -33.39 17.69
C LEU A 4 -14.03 -31.92 17.80
N ALA A 5 -13.25 -30.97 17.27
CA ALA A 5 -13.64 -29.57 17.17
C ALA A 5 -14.24 -29.30 15.79
N LEU A 6 -15.52 -28.93 15.77
CA LEU A 6 -16.31 -28.57 14.59
C LEU A 6 -15.88 -27.18 14.09
N VAL A 7 -15.45 -27.08 12.83
CA VAL A 7 -15.23 -25.79 12.16
C VAL A 7 -16.59 -25.26 11.70
N LEU A 8 -17.09 -24.22 12.38
CA LEU A 8 -18.24 -23.45 11.89
C LEU A 8 -17.71 -22.34 10.97
N GLY A 9 -18.06 -22.44 9.69
CA GLY A 9 -17.74 -21.42 8.69
C GLY A 9 -18.37 -20.08 9.07
N ALA A 10 -17.57 -19.02 9.04
CA ALA A 10 -18.08 -17.65 9.13
C ALA A 10 -18.81 -17.33 7.81
N GLY A 11 -20.13 -17.18 7.89
CA GLY A 11 -20.97 -16.74 6.77
C GLY A 11 -20.59 -15.32 6.34
N ALA A 12 -20.69 -15.06 5.03
CA ALA A 12 -20.47 -13.74 4.45
C ALA A 12 -21.37 -12.67 5.10
N ALA A 13 -20.80 -11.51 5.39
CA ALA A 13 -21.55 -10.35 5.86
C ALA A 13 -22.53 -9.90 4.77
N GLN A 14 -23.83 -9.87 5.08
CA GLN A 14 -24.90 -9.46 4.17
C GLN A 14 -25.27 -8.01 4.45
N ALA A 15 -24.90 -7.10 3.54
CA ALA A 15 -25.46 -5.75 3.51
C ALA A 15 -26.78 -5.78 2.70
N ALA A 16 -27.92 -5.59 3.36
CA ALA A 16 -29.22 -5.57 2.71
C ALA A 16 -29.56 -4.15 2.22
N LEU A 17 -29.61 -3.94 0.90
CA LEU A 17 -30.24 -2.75 0.31
C LEU A 17 -31.77 -2.90 0.37
N PRO A 18 -32.53 -1.79 0.54
CA PRO A 18 -33.97 -1.83 0.69
C PRO A 18 -34.65 -2.05 -0.68
N ARG A 19 -34.58 -3.29 -1.20
CA ARG A 19 -35.47 -3.79 -2.28
C ARG A 19 -35.42 -5.29 -2.56
N GLY A 20 -34.87 -6.13 -1.68
CA GLY A 20 -35.07 -7.59 -1.73
C GLY A 20 -34.49 -8.31 -2.95
N GLU A 21 -33.75 -7.62 -3.81
CA GLU A 21 -32.92 -8.23 -4.84
C GLU A 21 -31.57 -8.55 -4.22
N THR A 22 -31.35 -9.81 -3.88
CA THR A 22 -29.99 -10.34 -3.73
C THR A 22 -29.40 -10.33 -5.14
N VAL A 23 -28.53 -9.37 -5.42
CA VAL A 23 -27.62 -9.49 -6.56
C VAL A 23 -26.78 -10.74 -6.24
N GLU A 24 -26.98 -11.82 -7.00
CA GLU A 24 -26.03 -12.93 -6.97
C GLU A 24 -24.69 -12.31 -7.36
N SER A 25 -23.74 -12.29 -6.41
CA SER A 25 -22.36 -11.97 -6.75
C SER A 25 -21.97 -12.93 -7.87
N ASP A 26 -21.54 -12.39 -9.01
CA ASP A 26 -21.02 -13.21 -10.11
C ASP A 26 -20.06 -14.26 -9.54
N PRO A 27 -20.13 -15.53 -10.01
CA PRO A 27 -19.23 -16.56 -9.55
C PRO A 27 -17.79 -16.03 -9.67
N ALA A 28 -17.01 -16.16 -8.59
CA ALA A 28 -15.63 -15.70 -8.59
C ALA A 28 -14.93 -16.21 -9.86
N PRO A 29 -14.32 -15.33 -10.68
CA PRO A 29 -13.70 -15.74 -11.93
C PRO A 29 -12.76 -16.92 -11.67
N THR A 30 -12.90 -17.99 -12.45
CA THR A 30 -12.11 -19.23 -12.34
C THR A 30 -10.67 -19.09 -12.84
N TRP A 31 -10.26 -17.86 -13.15
CA TRP A 31 -8.97 -17.53 -13.74
C TRP A 31 -7.99 -17.31 -12.58
N GLY A 32 -6.79 -17.88 -12.69
CA GLY A 32 -5.73 -17.66 -11.71
C GLY A 32 -5.29 -16.20 -11.66
N TRP A 33 -4.48 -15.83 -10.67
CA TRP A 33 -3.82 -14.54 -10.67
C TRP A 33 -2.80 -14.47 -11.83
N GLU A 34 -2.87 -13.40 -12.61
CA GLU A 34 -1.95 -13.10 -13.71
C GLU A 34 -1.05 -11.93 -13.34
N GLU A 35 0.25 -12.03 -13.62
CA GLU A 35 1.20 -10.95 -13.36
C GLU A 35 1.04 -9.83 -14.38
N ALA A 36 0.64 -8.64 -13.92
CA ALA A 36 0.55 -7.42 -14.72
C ALA A 36 1.83 -6.58 -14.66
N PHE A 37 2.59 -6.70 -13.56
CA PHE A 37 3.84 -6.00 -13.33
C PHE A 37 4.68 -6.70 -12.27
N VAL A 38 5.99 -6.71 -12.47
CA VAL A 38 6.98 -7.09 -11.47
C VAL A 38 8.25 -6.29 -11.65
N GLU A 39 8.86 -5.89 -10.54
CA GLU A 39 10.19 -5.30 -10.50
C GLU A 39 10.94 -5.86 -9.30
N GLN A 40 12.11 -6.44 -9.55
CA GLN A 40 12.97 -7.11 -8.56
C GLN A 40 14.11 -6.20 -8.08
N PHE A 41 14.23 -5.00 -8.66
CA PHE A 41 15.26 -4.01 -8.35
C PHE A 41 16.70 -4.54 -8.42
N ASP A 42 16.93 -5.53 -9.28
CA ASP A 42 18.26 -6.01 -9.67
C ASP A 42 18.94 -4.95 -10.54
N GLY A 43 19.96 -4.29 -10.00
CA GLY A 43 20.67 -3.26 -10.75
C GLY A 43 22.00 -2.85 -10.13
N PRO A 44 22.92 -2.25 -10.92
CA PRO A 44 24.18 -1.72 -10.40
C PRO A 44 23.96 -0.64 -9.34
N ALA A 45 24.79 -0.60 -8.31
CA ALA A 45 24.71 0.45 -7.29
C ALA A 45 24.77 1.85 -7.90
N GLY A 46 23.89 2.75 -7.44
CA GLY A 46 23.85 4.16 -7.84
C GLY A 46 23.09 4.46 -9.13
N THR A 47 22.47 3.47 -9.78
CA THR A 47 21.61 3.72 -10.96
C THR A 47 20.14 3.88 -10.55
N ALA A 48 19.37 4.61 -11.36
CA ALA A 48 17.93 4.71 -11.20
C ALA A 48 17.22 3.47 -11.80
N PRO A 49 16.10 3.03 -11.21
CA PRO A 49 15.29 1.93 -11.77
C PRO A 49 14.58 2.36 -13.06
N ALA A 50 14.72 1.56 -14.12
CA ALA A 50 14.26 1.93 -15.47
C ALA A 50 12.73 2.05 -15.61
N GLN A 51 11.98 1.38 -14.75
CA GLN A 51 10.51 1.35 -14.79
C GLN A 51 9.86 2.43 -13.90
N TRP A 52 10.66 3.32 -13.32
CA TRP A 52 10.17 4.37 -12.41
C TRP A 52 10.77 5.73 -12.75
N HIS A 53 10.10 6.78 -12.28
CA HIS A 53 10.61 8.16 -12.33
C HIS A 53 10.38 8.86 -11.00
N SER A 54 11.26 9.81 -10.69
CA SER A 54 11.11 10.74 -9.58
C SER A 54 10.00 11.74 -9.82
N MET A 55 9.30 12.08 -8.75
CA MET A 55 8.35 13.17 -8.76
C MET A 55 9.03 14.53 -8.72
N LEU A 56 8.33 15.54 -9.25
CA LEU A 56 8.83 16.91 -9.25
C LEU A 56 9.07 17.38 -7.81
N GLY A 57 10.27 17.91 -7.55
CA GLY A 57 10.65 18.40 -6.22
C GLY A 57 11.05 17.32 -5.21
N SER A 58 11.15 16.05 -5.63
CA SER A 58 11.58 14.93 -4.77
C SER A 58 12.90 14.31 -5.25
N ASN A 59 13.61 13.67 -4.33
CA ASN A 59 14.77 12.86 -4.66
C ASN A 59 14.34 11.57 -5.41
N GLY A 60 15.27 10.99 -6.16
CA GLY A 60 15.11 9.68 -6.77
C GLY A 60 15.52 8.54 -5.85
N ALA A 61 14.98 7.36 -6.13
CA ALA A 61 15.46 6.12 -5.54
C ALA A 61 16.55 5.52 -6.43
N ILE A 62 17.51 4.81 -5.80
CA ILE A 62 18.65 4.23 -6.50
C ILE A 62 18.82 2.76 -6.11
N HIS A 63 19.29 1.95 -7.05
CA HIS A 63 19.73 0.60 -6.72
C HIS A 63 20.92 0.67 -5.76
N ASN A 64 20.93 -0.18 -4.74
CA ASN A 64 22.06 -0.23 -3.78
C ASN A 64 23.13 -1.26 -4.18
N GLY A 65 22.93 -2.00 -5.28
CA GLY A 65 23.82 -3.05 -5.78
C GLY A 65 23.72 -4.38 -5.03
N LEU A 66 22.74 -4.55 -4.14
CA LEU A 66 22.49 -5.76 -3.36
C LEU A 66 21.15 -6.43 -3.74
N GLY A 67 20.63 -6.15 -4.94
CA GLY A 67 19.30 -6.63 -5.38
C GLY A 67 18.16 -5.87 -4.71
N GLN A 68 18.35 -4.59 -4.42
CA GLN A 68 17.34 -3.77 -3.73
C GLN A 68 17.36 -2.34 -4.26
N LEU A 69 16.22 -1.68 -4.11
CA LEU A 69 16.07 -0.25 -4.28
C LEU A 69 16.14 0.45 -2.92
N ALA A 70 17.04 1.42 -2.79
CA ALA A 70 17.06 2.36 -1.68
C ALA A 70 16.18 3.56 -2.02
N VAL A 71 15.03 3.67 -1.35
CA VAL A 71 14.15 4.84 -1.39
C VAL A 71 14.57 5.75 -0.25
N GLY A 72 15.52 6.64 -0.56
CA GLY A 72 16.20 7.47 0.42
C GLY A 72 15.37 8.65 0.92
N HIS A 73 15.95 9.40 1.84
CA HIS A 73 15.34 10.59 2.43
C HIS A 73 14.81 11.59 1.37
N LEU A 74 13.58 12.06 1.55
CA LEU A 74 12.83 12.94 0.63
C LEU A 74 12.63 12.36 -0.79
N SER A 75 12.68 11.04 -0.94
CA SER A 75 12.42 10.40 -2.23
C SER A 75 10.93 10.16 -2.43
N GLN A 76 10.45 10.41 -3.65
CA GLN A 76 9.13 10.01 -4.09
C GLN A 76 9.22 9.63 -5.56
N ILE A 77 8.88 8.37 -5.86
CA ILE A 77 8.92 7.83 -7.21
C ILE A 77 7.58 7.21 -7.59
N ARG A 78 7.34 7.10 -8.90
CA ARG A 78 6.16 6.47 -9.49
C ARG A 78 6.56 5.56 -10.63
N THR A 79 5.82 4.48 -10.81
CA THR A 79 5.88 3.64 -12.01
C THR A 79 5.70 4.47 -13.30
N ASN A 80 6.50 4.20 -14.32
CA ASN A 80 6.43 4.85 -15.63
C ASN A 80 5.15 4.49 -16.37
N ALA A 81 4.84 3.19 -16.40
CA ALA A 81 3.58 2.68 -16.88
C ALA A 81 2.51 2.81 -15.78
N GLY A 82 1.29 3.13 -16.20
CA GLY A 82 0.12 2.93 -15.37
C GLY A 82 -0.81 1.93 -16.04
N TRP A 83 -1.68 1.28 -15.24
CA TRP A 83 -2.56 0.23 -15.73
C TRP A 83 -4.03 0.59 -15.59
N THR A 84 -4.76 0.53 -16.69
CA THR A 84 -6.22 0.65 -16.69
C THR A 84 -6.81 -0.75 -16.81
N PHE A 85 -7.60 -1.16 -15.83
CA PHE A 85 -8.27 -2.46 -15.83
C PHE A 85 -9.79 -2.31 -15.95
N PRO A 86 -10.49 -3.30 -16.55
CA PRO A 86 -11.95 -3.33 -16.57
C PRO A 86 -12.57 -3.31 -15.16
N LEU A 87 -13.78 -2.74 -15.04
CA LEU A 87 -14.60 -2.88 -13.83
C LEU A 87 -14.76 -4.36 -13.46
N GLY A 88 -14.69 -4.67 -12.17
CA GLY A 88 -14.75 -6.04 -11.67
C GLY A 88 -13.41 -6.79 -11.67
N THR A 89 -12.36 -6.24 -12.28
CA THR A 89 -11.01 -6.80 -12.17
C THR A 89 -10.55 -6.74 -10.72
N GLN A 90 -10.10 -7.87 -10.19
CA GLN A 90 -9.44 -7.90 -8.89
C GLN A 90 -7.96 -7.63 -9.08
N VAL A 91 -7.41 -6.74 -8.26
CA VAL A 91 -6.03 -6.30 -8.31
C VAL A 91 -5.41 -6.61 -6.96
N ARG A 92 -4.21 -7.19 -6.98
CA ARG A 92 -3.34 -7.35 -5.82
C ARG A 92 -2.04 -6.61 -6.09
N ALA A 93 -1.77 -5.57 -5.32
CA ALA A 93 -0.46 -4.93 -5.30
C ALA A 93 0.31 -5.43 -4.08
N THR A 94 1.51 -5.96 -4.29
CA THR A 94 2.35 -6.54 -3.24
C THR A 94 3.76 -5.95 -3.30
N VAL A 95 4.37 -5.74 -2.13
CA VAL A 95 5.74 -5.28 -2.00
C VAL A 95 6.46 -6.07 -0.91
N SER A 96 7.72 -6.43 -1.15
CA SER A 96 8.66 -6.85 -0.09
C SER A 96 9.57 -5.68 0.25
N LEU A 97 9.47 -5.17 1.48
CA LEU A 97 10.28 -4.04 1.92
C LEU A 97 10.68 -4.14 3.39
N LEU A 98 11.71 -3.37 3.72
CA LEU A 98 12.19 -3.08 5.07
C LEU A 98 12.04 -1.58 5.32
N MET A 99 11.27 -1.21 6.33
CA MET A 99 10.99 0.18 6.67
C MET A 99 12.20 0.87 7.33
N PRO A 100 12.30 2.21 7.28
CA PRO A 100 13.28 2.95 8.07
C PRO A 100 13.17 2.67 9.58
N ASP A 101 14.27 2.75 10.31
CA ASP A 101 14.32 2.51 11.78
C ASP A 101 14.41 3.83 12.60
N THR A 102 14.10 4.95 11.96
CA THR A 102 14.17 6.31 12.51
C THR A 102 12.78 6.89 12.77
N GLY A 103 12.71 7.97 13.56
CA GLY A 103 11.49 8.75 13.80
C GLY A 103 11.48 10.11 13.10
N SER A 104 12.36 10.35 12.13
CA SER A 104 12.47 11.63 11.38
C SER A 104 11.72 11.63 10.06
N ASN A 105 11.37 10.45 9.54
CA ASN A 105 10.74 10.30 8.24
C ASN A 105 9.53 9.37 8.33
N TYR A 106 8.79 9.36 7.23
CA TYR A 106 7.61 8.56 7.01
C TYR A 106 7.75 7.91 5.64
N ALA A 107 7.70 6.58 5.60
CA ALA A 107 7.86 5.79 4.39
C ALA A 107 6.58 5.07 4.02
N ALA A 108 6.30 4.95 2.73
CA ALA A 108 5.06 4.35 2.25
C ALA A 108 5.22 3.65 0.89
N PHE A 109 4.45 2.58 0.73
CA PHE A 109 4.10 2.00 -0.56
C PHE A 109 2.60 2.11 -0.75
N TRP A 110 2.20 2.72 -1.86
CA TRP A 110 0.82 3.12 -2.08
C TRP A 110 0.45 3.12 -3.56
N ILE A 111 -0.84 3.08 -3.81
CA ILE A 111 -1.45 3.07 -5.15
C ILE A 111 -2.18 4.39 -5.30
N GLN A 112 -1.93 5.07 -6.41
CA GLN A 112 -2.56 6.35 -6.66
C GLN A 112 -3.12 6.44 -8.07
N HIS A 113 -4.20 7.21 -8.15
CA HIS A 113 -4.64 7.82 -9.39
C HIS A 113 -3.64 8.94 -9.83
N PRO A 114 -3.11 8.94 -11.06
CA PRO A 114 -2.02 9.82 -11.50
C PRO A 114 -2.45 11.29 -11.69
N ASN A 115 -3.76 11.55 -11.71
CA ASN A 115 -4.29 12.89 -11.76
C ASN A 115 -4.22 13.52 -10.36
N GLY A 116 -3.42 14.57 -10.20
CA GLY A 116 -3.32 15.33 -8.94
C GLY A 116 -4.64 15.96 -8.47
N VAL A 117 -5.70 15.95 -9.29
CA VAL A 117 -7.07 16.37 -8.92
C VAL A 117 -8.08 15.22 -8.74
N ASP A 118 -7.72 13.96 -8.97
CA ASP A 118 -8.54 12.82 -8.57
C ASP A 118 -7.82 12.06 -7.44
N PRO A 119 -8.23 12.29 -6.19
CA PRO A 119 -7.35 12.12 -5.04
C PRO A 119 -7.32 10.68 -4.50
N ARG A 120 -7.64 9.67 -5.32
CA ARG A 120 -7.84 8.28 -4.87
C ARG A 120 -6.51 7.62 -4.55
N GLU A 121 -6.43 7.12 -3.33
CA GLU A 121 -5.22 6.57 -2.76
C GLU A 121 -5.54 5.35 -1.90
N ILE A 122 -4.79 4.26 -2.14
CA ILE A 122 -4.76 3.07 -1.29
C ILE A 122 -3.34 2.93 -0.76
N ASP A 123 -3.19 3.06 0.54
CA ASP A 123 -1.96 2.83 1.26
C ASP A 123 -1.84 1.37 1.63
N VAL A 124 -1.02 0.66 0.86
CA VAL A 124 -0.70 -0.74 1.11
C VAL A 124 0.02 -0.85 2.45
N ILE A 125 0.96 0.07 2.70
CA ILE A 125 1.66 0.18 3.97
C ILE A 125 2.28 1.57 4.14
N GLU A 126 2.14 2.12 5.33
CA GLU A 126 2.76 3.38 5.77
C GLU A 126 3.46 3.16 7.10
N SER A 127 4.65 3.75 7.29
CA SER A 127 5.38 3.69 8.54
C SER A 127 6.00 5.02 8.93
N TYR A 128 5.80 5.37 10.20
CA TYR A 128 6.43 6.48 10.91
C TYR A 128 7.66 6.03 11.72
N GLY A 129 8.07 4.77 11.55
CA GLY A 129 9.19 4.14 12.24
C GLY A 129 8.96 3.79 13.71
N PRO A 130 9.96 3.15 14.37
CA PRO A 130 9.84 2.61 15.73
C PRO A 130 9.64 3.67 16.82
N LEU A 131 10.09 4.90 16.55
CA LEU A 131 10.19 5.94 17.57
C LEU A 131 8.90 6.75 17.72
N LYS A 132 7.85 6.41 16.96
CA LYS A 132 6.57 7.11 16.95
C LYS A 132 5.43 6.17 17.35
N THR A 133 4.48 6.70 18.10
CA THR A 133 3.32 5.96 18.60
C THR A 133 2.39 5.49 17.47
N THR A 134 2.33 6.22 16.35
CA THR A 134 1.58 5.80 15.16
C THR A 134 2.13 4.49 14.58
N GLY A 135 3.46 4.31 14.64
CA GLY A 135 4.14 3.12 14.12
C GLY A 135 3.83 2.87 12.66
N VAL A 136 3.07 1.82 12.38
CA VAL A 136 2.74 1.31 11.05
C VAL A 136 1.23 1.26 10.89
N GLN A 137 0.74 1.68 9.72
CA GLN A 137 -0.68 1.75 9.39
C GLN A 137 -0.93 1.34 7.94
N VAL A 138 -2.18 1.02 7.65
CA VAL A 138 -2.72 0.75 6.31
C VAL A 138 -3.98 1.58 6.11
N GLY A 139 -4.38 1.84 4.88
CA GLY A 139 -5.61 2.60 4.68
C GLY A 139 -5.79 3.21 3.31
N SER A 140 -6.61 4.26 3.28
CA SER A 140 -6.92 4.95 2.04
C SER A 140 -7.22 6.42 2.29
N HIS A 141 -6.95 7.23 1.28
CA HIS A 141 -7.21 8.66 1.33
C HIS A 141 -7.98 9.19 0.13
N LEU A 142 -8.45 10.42 0.33
CA LEU A 142 -8.74 11.35 -0.74
C LEU A 142 -7.78 12.54 -0.57
N CYS A 143 -6.53 12.43 -1.05
CA CYS A 143 -5.53 13.52 -1.04
C CYS A 143 -5.14 13.99 -2.45
N TYR A 144 -4.98 15.30 -2.63
CA TYR A 144 -4.41 15.87 -3.86
C TYR A 144 -2.87 15.85 -3.82
N ASP A 145 -2.20 15.37 -4.87
CA ASP A 145 -0.72 15.40 -4.94
C ASP A 145 -0.20 16.83 -5.26
N ASP A 146 -1.03 17.67 -5.91
CA ASP A 146 -0.60 18.89 -6.63
C ASP A 146 -0.85 20.22 -5.91
N THR A 147 -1.05 20.25 -4.58
CA THR A 147 -1.02 21.54 -3.89
C THR A 147 0.42 21.94 -3.63
N ALA A 148 1.00 22.67 -4.58
CA ALA A 148 2.22 23.43 -4.36
C ALA A 148 2.07 24.25 -3.08
N ASP A 149 2.81 23.87 -2.05
CA ASP A 149 3.26 24.79 -1.00
C ASP A 149 2.15 25.50 -0.20
N THR A 150 1.07 24.80 0.17
CA THR A 150 0.10 25.37 1.11
C THR A 150 -0.13 24.46 2.30
N ALA A 151 -0.06 25.06 3.49
CA ALA A 151 -0.16 24.49 4.82
C ALA A 151 -1.49 23.79 5.15
N VAL A 152 -2.26 23.36 4.14
CA VAL A 152 -3.48 22.58 4.29
C VAL A 152 -3.13 21.17 3.84
N ASN A 153 -3.15 20.22 4.78
CA ASN A 153 -3.05 18.79 4.50
C ASN A 153 -3.91 18.48 3.25
N ALA A 154 -3.32 17.98 2.17
CA ALA A 154 -4.00 17.84 0.88
C ALA A 154 -5.26 16.96 0.97
N CYS A 155 -5.33 16.12 2.00
CA CYS A 155 -6.50 15.32 2.35
C CYS A 155 -7.59 16.16 3.04
N ALA A 156 -7.23 17.16 3.85
CA ALA A 156 -8.18 18.08 4.49
C ALA A 156 -8.93 18.96 3.48
N ALA A 157 -8.32 19.26 2.32
CA ALA A 157 -8.96 20.02 1.25
C ALA A 157 -10.18 19.29 0.64
N THR A 158 -10.26 17.96 0.75
CA THR A 158 -11.42 17.19 0.29
C THR A 158 -12.56 17.18 1.31
N GLY A 159 -12.33 17.71 2.53
CA GLY A 159 -13.27 17.65 3.64
C GLY A 159 -13.53 16.22 4.13
N ARG A 160 -12.71 15.25 3.73
CA ARG A 160 -12.84 13.84 4.09
C ARG A 160 -11.57 13.37 4.79
N PRO A 161 -11.66 12.91 6.04
CA PRO A 161 -10.49 12.39 6.72
C PRO A 161 -9.98 11.13 6.02
N ALA A 162 -8.69 10.88 6.24
CA ALA A 162 -8.06 9.60 5.96
C ALA A 162 -8.79 8.48 6.70
N GLU A 163 -8.87 7.31 6.07
CA GLU A 163 -9.34 6.09 6.70
C GLU A 163 -8.14 5.18 6.92
N LEU A 164 -7.61 5.21 8.14
CA LEU A 164 -6.35 4.59 8.52
C LEU A 164 -6.57 3.59 9.65
N TRP A 165 -5.89 2.46 9.56
CA TRP A 165 -5.91 1.40 10.56
C TRP A 165 -4.49 1.17 11.07
N PRO A 166 -4.20 1.42 12.36
CA PRO A 166 -2.91 1.08 12.93
C PRO A 166 -2.74 -0.45 12.99
N VAL A 167 -1.61 -0.93 12.51
CA VAL A 167 -1.27 -2.38 12.47
C VAL A 167 0.03 -2.71 13.21
N THR A 168 0.66 -1.73 13.87
CA THR A 168 1.92 -1.91 14.62
C THR A 168 1.87 -3.09 15.59
N ASP A 169 0.78 -3.23 16.34
CA ASP A 169 0.66 -4.26 17.37
C ASP A 169 0.43 -5.67 16.80
N ALA A 170 0.03 -5.78 15.54
CA ALA A 170 -0.17 -7.08 14.89
C ALA A 170 1.14 -7.88 14.78
N PHE A 171 2.28 -7.20 14.70
CA PHE A 171 3.61 -7.83 14.68
C PHE A 171 4.00 -8.49 16.02
N GLY A 172 3.25 -8.23 17.10
CA GLY A 172 3.41 -8.89 18.39
C GLY A 172 4.84 -8.82 18.94
N ALA A 173 5.40 -9.97 19.31
CA ALA A 173 6.78 -10.13 19.78
C ALA A 173 7.76 -10.53 18.66
N GLY A 174 7.30 -10.66 17.42
CA GLY A 174 8.14 -10.98 16.26
C GLY A 174 8.98 -9.79 15.79
N PRO A 175 9.78 -9.98 14.73
CA PRO A 175 10.50 -8.88 14.08
C PRO A 175 9.55 -7.76 13.69
N ARG A 176 9.93 -6.50 13.91
CA ARG A 176 9.12 -5.37 13.49
C ARG A 176 9.36 -5.03 12.01
N PRO A 177 8.53 -4.16 11.39
CA PRO A 177 8.71 -3.68 10.02
C PRO A 177 10.06 -3.02 9.71
N TRP A 178 10.78 -2.56 10.73
CA TRP A 178 12.11 -1.97 10.63
C TRP A 178 13.23 -2.92 11.07
N ASP A 179 12.92 -4.16 11.44
CA ASP A 179 13.92 -5.17 11.82
C ASP A 179 14.11 -6.25 10.73
N ALA A 180 13.08 -6.49 9.91
CA ALA A 180 13.07 -7.52 8.87
C ALA A 180 12.24 -7.11 7.66
N TYR A 181 12.47 -7.80 6.55
CA TYR A 181 11.62 -7.71 5.37
C TYR A 181 10.27 -8.36 5.65
N TRP A 182 9.23 -7.69 5.17
CA TRP A 182 7.86 -8.18 5.20
C TRP A 182 7.24 -7.98 3.83
N GLU A 183 6.37 -8.91 3.46
CA GLU A 183 5.53 -8.81 2.27
C GLU A 183 4.22 -8.13 2.67
N TYR A 184 3.91 -6.98 2.07
CA TYR A 184 2.68 -6.23 2.29
C TYR A 184 1.83 -6.28 1.03
N ALA A 185 0.52 -6.50 1.16
CA ALA A 185 -0.38 -6.51 0.03
C ALA A 185 -1.67 -5.73 0.29
N ALA A 186 -2.22 -5.15 -0.79
CA ALA A 186 -3.59 -4.67 -0.84
C ALA A 186 -4.30 -5.36 -2.01
N GLU A 187 -5.41 -6.03 -1.70
CA GLU A 187 -6.31 -6.64 -2.68
C GLU A 187 -7.60 -5.81 -2.78
N PHE A 188 -8.01 -5.42 -3.97
CA PHE A 188 -9.24 -4.68 -4.21
C PHE A 188 -9.86 -5.01 -5.56
N THR A 189 -11.16 -4.73 -5.71
CA THR A 189 -11.86 -4.83 -6.98
C THR A 189 -11.98 -3.46 -7.62
N VAL A 190 -11.65 -3.34 -8.91
CA VAL A 190 -11.84 -2.09 -9.66
C VAL A 190 -13.33 -1.74 -9.73
N GLY A 191 -13.68 -0.57 -9.19
CA GLY A 191 -15.05 -0.11 -8.99
C GLY A 191 -15.77 -0.74 -7.78
N GLY A 192 -15.08 -1.56 -6.99
CA GLY A 192 -15.58 -2.11 -5.74
C GLY A 192 -15.48 -1.13 -4.58
N ASP A 193 -15.90 -1.58 -3.40
CA ASP A 193 -15.95 -0.81 -2.16
C ASP A 193 -15.18 -1.47 -1.01
N THR A 194 -14.39 -2.51 -1.31
CA THR A 194 -13.66 -3.31 -0.32
C THR A 194 -12.20 -3.37 -0.69
N VAL A 195 -11.33 -3.16 0.31
CA VAL A 195 -9.88 -3.38 0.22
C VAL A 195 -9.44 -4.29 1.36
N VAL A 196 -8.71 -5.34 1.03
CA VAL A 196 -8.11 -6.26 2.00
C VAL A 196 -6.61 -5.99 2.05
N TYR A 197 -6.12 -5.59 3.21
CA TYR A 197 -4.70 -5.42 3.49
C TYR A 197 -4.17 -6.65 4.21
N THR A 198 -3.01 -7.15 3.78
CA THR A 198 -2.30 -8.23 4.48
C THR A 198 -0.84 -7.88 4.65
N ALA A 199 -0.21 -8.52 5.64
CA ALA A 199 1.23 -8.68 5.66
C ALA A 199 1.62 -10.11 6.01
N SER A 200 2.73 -10.59 5.45
CA SER A 200 3.30 -11.90 5.74
C SER A 200 4.82 -11.86 5.83
N ASP A 201 5.40 -12.80 6.57
CA ASP A 201 6.85 -12.99 6.58
C ASP A 201 7.35 -13.68 5.30
N GLY A 202 8.67 -13.80 5.14
CA GLY A 202 9.28 -14.49 4.00
C GLY A 202 9.02 -16.01 3.94
N GLN A 203 8.25 -16.56 4.88
CA GLN A 203 7.77 -17.94 4.88
C GLN A 203 6.28 -18.02 4.50
N GLY A 204 5.63 -16.88 4.23
CA GLY A 204 4.21 -16.78 3.88
C GLY A 204 3.28 -16.85 5.09
N GLN A 205 3.78 -16.69 6.31
CA GLN A 205 2.94 -16.63 7.50
C GLN A 205 2.32 -15.23 7.62
N GLU A 206 1.00 -15.16 7.48
CA GLU A 206 0.22 -13.91 7.62
C GLU A 206 0.30 -13.40 9.08
N VAL A 207 0.68 -12.12 9.24
CA VAL A 207 0.74 -11.43 10.54
C VAL A 207 -0.51 -10.58 10.79
N TYR A 208 -1.13 -10.06 9.73
CA TYR A 208 -2.45 -9.45 9.81
C TYR A 208 -3.23 -9.60 8.51
N ARG A 209 -4.55 -9.49 8.66
CA ARG A 209 -5.52 -9.28 7.58
C ARG A 209 -6.55 -8.25 8.03
N VAL A 210 -6.60 -7.12 7.35
CA VAL A 210 -7.54 -6.02 7.62
C VAL A 210 -8.42 -5.85 6.41
N THR A 211 -9.72 -6.08 6.58
CA THR A 211 -10.71 -5.75 5.56
C THR A 211 -11.29 -4.38 5.87
N SER A 212 -11.18 -3.46 4.91
CA SER A 212 -11.78 -2.14 4.95
C SER A 212 -12.87 -2.01 3.90
N THR A 213 -13.90 -1.21 4.20
CA THR A 213 -14.92 -0.80 3.22
C THR A 213 -14.82 0.70 3.00
N PRO A 214 -13.78 1.19 2.30
CA PRO A 214 -13.59 2.63 2.16
C PRO A 214 -14.70 3.26 1.32
N ASP A 215 -14.88 4.57 1.45
CA ASP A 215 -15.67 5.35 0.49
C ASP A 215 -15.31 4.92 -0.94
N ALA A 216 -16.29 4.51 -1.74
CA ALA A 216 -16.07 3.94 -3.07
C ALA A 216 -15.30 4.88 -4.03
N ARG A 217 -15.22 6.17 -3.71
CA ARG A 217 -14.36 7.12 -4.43
C ARG A 217 -12.87 6.91 -4.19
N ARG A 218 -12.45 6.19 -3.15
CA ARG A 218 -11.04 5.87 -2.88
C ARG A 218 -10.56 4.66 -3.67
N VAL A 219 -11.48 3.83 -4.14
CA VAL A 219 -11.15 2.68 -4.98
C VAL A 219 -11.07 3.13 -6.45
N PRO A 220 -10.05 2.70 -7.20
CA PRO A 220 -9.94 2.94 -8.63
C PRO A 220 -11.16 2.42 -9.40
N ASN A 221 -11.69 3.20 -10.35
CA ASN A 221 -12.93 2.87 -11.08
C ASN A 221 -12.72 2.46 -12.55
N GLY A 222 -11.48 2.13 -12.95
CA GLY A 222 -11.18 1.56 -14.26
C GLY A 222 -11.19 2.54 -15.44
N ILE A 223 -11.34 3.85 -15.20
CA ILE A 223 -11.32 4.87 -16.25
C ILE A 223 -9.92 5.48 -16.42
N VAL A 224 -9.08 5.38 -15.39
CA VAL A 224 -7.77 6.03 -15.34
C VAL A 224 -6.71 5.02 -14.89
N PRO A 225 -5.50 5.07 -15.49
CA PRO A 225 -4.39 4.22 -15.09
C PRO A 225 -4.08 4.29 -13.60
N LEU A 226 -3.83 3.13 -13.00
CA LEU A 226 -3.28 2.98 -11.67
C LEU A 226 -1.77 3.07 -11.72
N HIS A 227 -1.18 3.75 -10.74
CA HIS A 227 0.26 3.77 -10.56
C HIS A 227 0.65 3.35 -9.15
N LEU A 228 1.73 2.59 -9.06
CA LEU A 228 2.42 2.36 -7.80
C LEU A 228 3.30 3.56 -7.45
N ARG A 229 3.41 3.82 -6.16
CA ARG A 229 4.19 4.88 -5.54
C ARG A 229 5.05 4.32 -4.42
N LEU A 230 6.29 4.78 -4.36
CA LEU A 230 7.17 4.60 -3.21
C LEU A 230 7.59 5.99 -2.74
N SER A 231 7.45 6.25 -1.45
CA SER A 231 7.85 7.53 -0.88
C SER A 231 8.51 7.39 0.47
N ASN A 232 9.39 8.33 0.77
CA ASN A 232 10.07 8.48 2.04
C ASN A 232 10.21 9.98 2.31
N LYS A 233 9.31 10.53 3.12
CA LYS A 233 9.13 11.97 3.34
C LYS A 233 9.55 12.34 4.75
N ASP A 234 9.92 13.59 4.97
CA ASP A 234 10.10 14.10 6.33
C ASP A 234 8.77 14.18 7.06
N VAL A 235 8.83 13.89 8.36
CA VAL A 235 7.77 14.28 9.28
C VAL A 235 7.97 15.75 9.64
N LEU A 236 6.90 16.43 10.06
CA LEU A 236 7.03 17.81 10.54
C LEU A 236 8.09 17.90 11.67
N PRO A 237 8.91 18.97 11.73
CA PRO A 237 9.99 19.08 12.70
C PRO A 237 9.57 18.85 14.16
N GLU A 238 8.39 19.32 14.56
CA GLU A 238 7.81 19.14 15.90
C GLU A 238 7.43 17.68 16.21
N HIS A 239 7.36 16.83 15.19
CA HIS A 239 7.08 15.41 15.30
C HIS A 239 8.32 14.54 15.10
N ALA A 240 9.48 15.11 14.74
CA ALA A 240 10.69 14.33 14.51
C ALA A 240 11.27 13.82 15.85
N VAL A 241 11.61 12.53 15.90
CA VAL A 241 12.24 11.91 17.08
C VAL A 241 13.67 11.50 16.72
N PRO A 242 14.70 12.00 17.44
CA PRO A 242 16.09 11.59 17.20
C PRO A 242 16.31 10.10 17.48
N GLY A 243 17.05 9.43 16.59
CA GLY A 243 17.43 8.03 16.73
C GLY A 243 17.34 7.27 15.40
N GLY A 244 17.59 5.96 15.46
CA GLY A 244 17.68 5.12 14.27
C GLY A 244 19.03 5.24 13.54
N SER A 245 19.26 4.33 12.60
CA SER A 245 20.49 4.21 11.83
C SER A 245 20.26 4.14 10.32
N ARG A 246 19.07 3.74 9.89
CA ARG A 246 18.62 3.57 8.51
C ARG A 246 17.47 4.51 8.21
N GLN A 247 17.79 5.58 7.49
CA GLN A 247 16.82 6.53 6.94
C GLN A 247 16.10 5.98 5.70
N ASP A 248 16.72 5.06 4.98
CA ASP A 248 16.19 4.56 3.71
C ASP A 248 15.16 3.46 3.93
N MET A 249 14.09 3.49 3.13
CA MET A 249 13.25 2.31 2.92
C MET A 249 13.93 1.44 1.88
N LEU A 250 14.16 0.16 2.19
CA LEU A 250 14.79 -0.79 1.27
C LEU A 250 13.71 -1.67 0.68
N VAL A 251 13.57 -1.66 -0.65
CA VAL A 251 12.58 -2.43 -1.37
C VAL A 251 13.29 -3.54 -2.11
N ASP A 252 12.91 -4.78 -1.83
CA ASP A 252 13.42 -5.98 -2.51
C ASP A 252 12.71 -6.13 -3.85
N TRP A 253 11.38 -6.20 -3.82
CA TRP A 253 10.59 -6.29 -5.05
C TRP A 253 9.19 -5.72 -4.89
N VAL A 254 8.56 -5.41 -6.02
CA VAL A 254 7.12 -5.11 -6.10
C VAL A 254 6.45 -5.96 -7.18
N ARG A 255 5.17 -6.24 -6.99
CA ARG A 255 4.35 -6.98 -7.94
C ARG A 255 2.93 -6.41 -8.01
N VAL A 256 2.35 -6.42 -9.20
CA VAL A 256 0.90 -6.27 -9.41
C VAL A 256 0.39 -7.52 -10.11
N GLU A 257 -0.59 -8.16 -9.49
CA GLU A 257 -1.30 -9.29 -10.04
C GLU A 257 -2.77 -8.93 -10.24
N VAL A 258 -3.38 -9.48 -11.28
CA VAL A 258 -4.79 -9.25 -11.58
C VAL A 258 -5.54 -10.54 -11.83
N ARG A 259 -6.84 -10.51 -11.55
CA ARG A 259 -7.80 -11.53 -11.97
C ARG A 259 -8.95 -10.82 -12.67
N THR A 260 -9.04 -11.02 -13.98
CA THR A 260 -10.08 -10.43 -14.82
C THR A 260 -11.36 -11.29 -14.80
N PRO A 261 -12.55 -10.67 -14.86
CA PRO A 261 -13.82 -11.38 -15.01
C PRO A 261 -13.98 -12.07 -16.36
#